data_AF-A0A2J6QKQ6-F1
#
_entry.id   AF-A0A2J6QKQ6-F1
#
_cell.length_a   1.000
_cell.length_b   1.000
_cell.length_c   1.000
_cell.angle_alpha   90.00
_cell.angle_beta   90.00
_cell.angle_gamma   90.00
#
_symmetry.space_group_name_H-M   'P 1'
#
loop_
_entity.id
_entity.type
_entity.pdbx_description
1 polymer ?
#
loop_
_entity_poly.entity_id
_entity_poly.type
_entity_poly.pdbx_seq_one_letter_code
_entity_poly.pdbx_strand_id
1 'polypeptide(L)'
;MNTIRTTVFEDPNAGNGLAASEEIDAGDVIVQLPSPYLLVVEKEALEKVCSFCLIETSPEDPQLKRCSACKIPRYCSSECQKKDWAAVHQKECALLKTLPGIPPTPVRALMQVLLRHSVGNYLDTRWAGLESHINELKKDRKRWEEIVLQAQAAVAFSKSPQDLLEVAIQVLCRMITNAFRATLADDTPVGLCFEPILALANHSCSPNAVVIFDGRSVALRALEPVSKGEQLFISYITATEDRPSRQTTLKQRYFFDCQCEKCSNDESPYSTFLRYAPKAEGRIDLFCNSKHLINEASDLIKVTGGLSNDITRANKYLQQGQALAEQPATKEQVLKQGVNACNTKHKQFALHPFPKIMHELYLNYLDIGSFINALIVLLFLFLNCDVYNYPQSHHPVRVIRLFTIAKLLKHISSLSPESIQSLTGDIKEHVTAIKDIDWINSFHTIMILVWEQGSKSHGKESRFMKGVETELREVEEVQRLRGEVGGRLRKWMGDADIVEGKKEAIRILEELKKLSGCAWEILHQNSEE
;
A
#
# COMPACT_ATOMS: atom_id res chain seq x y z
N MET A 1 -14.27 7.79 -17.69
CA MET A 1 -13.78 7.60 -19.07
C MET A 1 -12.39 6.99 -18.98
N ASN A 2 -11.92 6.31 -20.02
CA ASN A 2 -10.54 5.81 -20.03
C ASN A 2 -9.60 6.99 -20.28
N THR A 3 -8.50 7.05 -19.53
CA THR A 3 -7.39 7.96 -19.79
C THR A 3 -6.17 7.12 -20.07
N ILE A 4 -5.46 7.39 -21.17
CA ILE A 4 -4.22 6.69 -21.55
C ILE A 4 -3.27 7.74 -22.15
N ARG A 5 -2.25 8.13 -21.38
CA ARG A 5 -1.21 9.10 -21.76
C ARG A 5 0.13 8.40 -22.02
N THR A 6 0.07 7.24 -22.68
CA THR A 6 1.23 6.37 -22.88
C THR A 6 1.36 5.90 -24.32
N THR A 7 2.58 5.58 -24.72
CA THR A 7 2.92 4.85 -25.94
C THR A 7 3.71 3.60 -25.57
N VAL A 8 3.52 2.52 -26.33
CA VAL A 8 4.33 1.31 -26.20
C VAL A 8 5.60 1.46 -27.04
N PHE A 9 6.73 1.04 -26.48
CA PHE A 9 8.01 0.99 -27.19
C PHE A 9 8.75 -0.31 -26.85
N GLU A 10 9.78 -0.63 -27.61
CA GLU A 10 10.65 -1.79 -27.36
C GLU A 10 11.95 -1.32 -26.72
N ASP A 11 12.17 -1.70 -25.46
CA ASP A 11 13.40 -1.49 -24.71
C ASP A 11 14.41 -2.61 -25.07
N PRO A 12 15.65 -2.26 -25.47
CA PRO A 12 16.66 -3.26 -25.87
C PRO A 12 17.01 -4.29 -24.79
N ASN A 13 16.81 -3.96 -23.52
CA ASN A 13 17.20 -4.79 -22.38
C ASN A 13 16.00 -5.39 -21.64
N ALA A 14 14.83 -4.76 -21.71
CA ALA A 14 13.64 -5.17 -20.96
C ALA A 14 12.47 -5.66 -21.84
N GLY A 15 12.59 -5.62 -23.17
CA GLY A 15 11.48 -5.94 -24.08
C GLY A 15 10.47 -4.80 -24.14
N ASN A 16 9.18 -5.10 -24.28
CA ASN A 16 8.17 -4.05 -24.39
C ASN A 16 8.08 -3.20 -23.10
N GLY A 17 7.94 -1.89 -23.26
CA GLY A 17 7.80 -0.93 -22.17
C GLY A 17 6.70 0.11 -22.45
N LEU A 18 6.32 0.85 -21.42
CA LEU A 18 5.50 2.06 -21.55
C LEU A 18 6.37 3.32 -21.47
N ALA A 19 6.11 4.27 -22.36
CA ALA A 19 6.66 5.62 -22.29
C ALA A 19 5.53 6.65 -22.19
N ALA A 20 5.80 7.81 -21.58
CA ALA A 20 4.85 8.91 -21.54
C ALA A 20 4.62 9.49 -22.95
N SER A 21 3.36 9.68 -23.36
CA SER A 21 3.04 10.25 -24.68
C SER A 21 3.16 11.77 -24.74
N GLU A 22 3.26 12.42 -23.58
CA GLU A 22 3.31 13.86 -23.36
C GLU A 22 4.03 14.15 -22.03
N GLU A 23 4.25 15.43 -21.71
CA GLU A 23 4.75 15.86 -20.40
C GLU A 23 3.71 15.54 -19.31
N ILE A 24 4.16 14.99 -18.19
CA ILE A 24 3.30 14.57 -17.07
C ILE A 24 3.84 15.18 -15.77
N ASP A 25 2.99 15.85 -15.02
CA ASP A 25 3.38 16.44 -13.73
C ASP A 25 3.29 15.40 -12.59
N ALA A 26 4.02 15.64 -11.50
CA ALA A 26 3.94 14.80 -10.31
C ALA A 26 2.51 14.75 -9.74
N GLY A 27 2.01 13.54 -9.53
CA GLY A 27 0.65 13.29 -9.06
C GLY A 27 -0.41 13.27 -10.16
N ASP A 28 -0.06 13.43 -11.43
CA ASP A 28 -0.99 13.27 -12.54
C ASP A 28 -1.43 11.83 -12.75
N VAL A 29 -2.61 11.68 -13.34
CA VAL A 29 -3.09 10.39 -13.85
C VAL A 29 -2.46 10.13 -15.21
N ILE A 30 -1.72 9.02 -15.33
CA ILE A 30 -1.10 8.56 -16.57
C ILE A 30 -2.05 7.61 -17.32
N VAL A 31 -2.59 6.63 -16.59
CA VAL A 31 -3.61 5.68 -17.08
C VAL A 31 -4.75 5.63 -16.08
N GLN A 32 -6.00 5.65 -16.53
CA GLN A 32 -7.19 5.39 -15.71
C GLN A 32 -8.12 4.43 -16.43
N LEU A 33 -8.45 3.32 -15.76
CA LEU A 33 -9.36 2.31 -16.28
C LEU A 33 -10.51 2.11 -15.26
N PRO A 34 -11.78 2.36 -15.63
CA PRO A 34 -12.93 2.12 -14.76
C PRO A 34 -13.10 0.65 -14.36
N SER A 35 -12.57 -0.27 -15.17
CA SER A 35 -12.47 -1.69 -14.87
C SER A 35 -11.23 -2.24 -15.56
N PRO A 36 -10.39 -3.04 -14.86
CA PRO A 36 -9.33 -3.79 -15.52
C PRO A 36 -9.93 -4.92 -16.36
N TYR A 37 -9.08 -5.51 -17.20
CA TYR A 37 -9.38 -6.69 -18.00
C TYR A 37 -9.91 -7.84 -17.13
N LEU A 38 -9.23 -8.16 -16.03
CA LEU A 38 -9.68 -9.17 -15.07
C LEU A 38 -9.44 -8.70 -13.63
N LEU A 39 -10.43 -8.95 -12.77
CA LEU A 39 -10.36 -8.66 -11.34
C LEU A 39 -11.11 -9.75 -10.58
N VAL A 40 -10.40 -10.46 -9.70
CA VAL A 40 -10.93 -11.59 -8.95
C VAL A 40 -10.60 -11.40 -7.47
N VAL A 41 -11.63 -11.32 -6.63
CA VAL A 41 -11.48 -11.24 -5.16
C VAL A 41 -10.96 -12.58 -4.62
N GLU A 42 -9.95 -12.54 -3.75
CA GLU A 42 -9.40 -13.72 -3.11
C GLU A 42 -10.35 -14.31 -2.05
N LYS A 43 -10.20 -15.60 -1.73
CA LYS A 43 -11.20 -16.34 -0.95
C LYS A 43 -11.42 -15.71 0.42
N GLU A 44 -10.34 -15.29 1.05
CA GLU A 44 -10.26 -14.71 2.38
C GLU A 44 -10.92 -13.32 2.44
N ALA A 45 -10.98 -12.63 1.30
CA ALA A 45 -11.58 -11.30 1.19
C ALA A 45 -13.06 -11.32 0.77
N LEU A 46 -13.61 -12.46 0.33
CA LEU A 46 -15.00 -12.56 -0.15
C LEU A 46 -16.04 -12.11 0.89
N GLU A 47 -15.74 -12.25 2.18
CA GLU A 47 -16.64 -11.83 3.25
C GLU A 47 -16.54 -10.35 3.58
N LYS A 48 -15.44 -9.70 3.18
CA LYS A 48 -15.12 -8.31 3.52
C LYS A 48 -15.45 -7.34 2.39
N VAL A 49 -15.26 -7.77 1.13
CA VAL A 49 -15.41 -6.88 -0.04
C VAL A 49 -16.40 -7.40 -1.07
N CYS A 50 -17.08 -6.48 -1.74
CA CYS A 50 -17.94 -6.82 -2.87
C CYS A 50 -17.11 -7.41 -4.03
N SER A 51 -17.52 -8.57 -4.54
CA SER A 51 -16.88 -9.28 -5.65
C SER A 51 -16.83 -8.50 -6.97
N PHE A 52 -17.68 -7.47 -7.13
CA PHE A 52 -17.67 -6.62 -8.32
C PHE A 52 -16.89 -5.32 -8.13
N CYS A 53 -17.28 -4.49 -7.16
CA CYS A 53 -16.78 -3.12 -7.00
C CYS A 53 -15.62 -2.96 -6.00
N LEU A 54 -15.27 -4.03 -5.28
CA LEU A 54 -14.23 -4.10 -4.24
C LEU A 54 -14.44 -3.12 -3.09
N ILE A 55 -15.69 -2.67 -2.87
CA ILE A 55 -16.03 -1.89 -1.67
C ILE A 55 -16.05 -2.84 -0.48
N GLU A 56 -15.32 -2.45 0.56
CA GLU A 56 -15.39 -3.07 1.88
C GLU A 56 -16.70 -2.70 2.57
N THR A 57 -17.36 -3.68 3.20
CA THR A 57 -18.50 -3.41 4.07
C THR A 57 -18.04 -2.82 5.40
N SER A 58 -18.72 -1.79 5.89
CA SER A 58 -18.43 -1.28 7.22
C SER A 58 -18.81 -2.33 8.28
N PRO A 59 -18.18 -2.30 9.47
CA PRO A 59 -18.61 -3.12 10.61
C PRO A 59 -20.08 -2.90 10.99
N GLU A 60 -20.62 -1.71 10.69
CA GLU A 60 -21.99 -1.27 10.98
C GLU A 60 -23.01 -1.78 9.96
N ASP A 61 -22.60 -2.02 8.70
CA ASP A 61 -23.43 -2.63 7.65
C ASP A 61 -22.68 -3.83 7.02
N PRO A 62 -22.59 -4.96 7.74
CA PRO A 62 -21.73 -6.08 7.38
C PRO A 62 -22.27 -6.93 6.20
N GLN A 63 -23.41 -6.58 5.61
CA GLN A 63 -24.22 -7.57 4.91
C GLN A 63 -24.02 -7.61 3.39
N LEU A 64 -22.86 -8.11 2.96
CA LEU A 64 -22.70 -8.56 1.58
C LEU A 64 -23.64 -9.74 1.28
N LYS A 65 -24.44 -9.61 0.21
CA LYS A 65 -25.37 -10.65 -0.22
C LYS A 65 -24.68 -11.62 -1.17
N ARG A 66 -24.66 -12.89 -0.80
CA ARG A 66 -24.15 -13.99 -1.65
C ARG A 66 -25.07 -14.22 -2.84
N CYS A 67 -24.49 -14.58 -3.99
CA CYS A 67 -25.28 -15.10 -5.11
C CYS A 67 -26.15 -16.27 -4.63
N SER A 68 -27.47 -16.22 -4.89
CA SER A 68 -28.41 -17.21 -4.38
C SER A 68 -28.23 -18.60 -4.99
N ALA A 69 -27.62 -18.70 -6.18
CA ALA A 69 -27.44 -19.96 -6.89
C ALA A 69 -26.16 -20.70 -6.49
N CYS A 70 -24.98 -20.09 -6.65
CA CYS A 70 -23.69 -20.74 -6.37
C CYS A 70 -23.13 -20.44 -4.97
N LYS A 71 -23.65 -19.43 -4.27
CA LYS A 71 -23.23 -19.00 -2.92
C LYS A 71 -21.79 -18.45 -2.80
N ILE A 72 -21.06 -18.24 -3.90
CA ILE A 72 -19.65 -17.82 -3.87
C ILE A 72 -19.48 -16.30 -3.87
N PRO A 73 -19.69 -15.55 -4.98
CA PRO A 73 -19.46 -14.12 -4.97
C PRO A 73 -20.48 -13.42 -4.06
N ARG A 74 -20.03 -12.33 -3.45
CA ARG A 74 -20.83 -11.50 -2.55
C ARG A 74 -20.92 -10.07 -3.06
N TYR A 75 -22.07 -9.44 -2.88
CA TYR A 75 -22.36 -8.14 -3.45
C TYR A 75 -22.91 -7.17 -2.42
N CYS A 76 -22.46 -5.91 -2.46
CA CYS A 76 -23.02 -4.85 -1.63
C CYS A 76 -24.40 -4.39 -2.14
N SER A 77 -24.74 -4.65 -3.41
CA SER A 77 -26.03 -4.26 -3.99
C SER A 77 -26.46 -5.18 -5.13
N SER A 78 -27.77 -5.18 -5.42
CA SER A 78 -28.32 -5.85 -6.61
C SER A 78 -27.77 -5.28 -7.91
N GLU A 79 -27.35 -4.02 -7.92
CA GLU A 79 -26.71 -3.40 -9.08
C GLU A 79 -25.32 -4.01 -9.34
N CYS A 80 -24.50 -4.16 -8.31
CA CYS A 80 -23.20 -4.84 -8.43
C CYS A 80 -23.37 -6.30 -8.87
N GLN A 81 -24.37 -7.00 -8.34
CA GLN A 81 -24.68 -8.37 -8.78
C GLN A 81 -25.06 -8.41 -10.28
N LYS A 82 -25.90 -7.50 -10.76
CA LYS A 82 -26.28 -7.41 -12.18
C LYS A 82 -25.09 -7.11 -13.07
N LYS A 83 -24.21 -6.19 -12.65
CA LYS A 83 -22.99 -5.83 -13.40
C LYS A 83 -22.02 -7.01 -13.48
N ASP A 84 -21.81 -7.73 -12.40
CA ASP A 84 -20.96 -8.93 -12.38
C ASP A 84 -21.55 -10.08 -13.20
N TRP A 85 -22.86 -10.27 -13.11
CA TRP A 85 -23.62 -11.24 -13.92
C TRP A 85 -23.35 -11.03 -15.42
N ALA A 86 -23.51 -9.79 -15.89
CA ALA A 86 -23.27 -9.42 -17.28
C ALA A 86 -21.78 -9.56 -17.67
N ALA A 87 -20.86 -9.21 -16.76
CA ALA A 87 -19.43 -9.24 -17.04
C ALA A 87 -18.87 -10.66 -17.20
N VAL A 88 -19.20 -11.57 -16.28
CA VAL A 88 -18.66 -12.95 -16.31
C VAL A 88 -19.47 -13.95 -15.50
N HIS A 89 -20.11 -13.52 -14.39
CA HIS A 89 -20.65 -14.46 -13.42
C HIS A 89 -21.73 -15.37 -14.01
N GLN A 90 -22.51 -14.91 -14.99
CA GLN A 90 -23.49 -15.76 -15.68
C GLN A 90 -22.89 -17.02 -16.31
N LYS A 91 -21.63 -16.97 -16.75
CA LYS A 91 -20.92 -18.07 -17.41
C LYS A 91 -20.32 -19.06 -16.41
N GLU A 92 -19.92 -18.60 -15.22
CA GLU A 92 -19.28 -19.44 -14.19
C GLU A 92 -20.25 -19.91 -13.09
N CYS A 93 -21.40 -19.26 -12.89
CA CYS A 93 -22.28 -19.51 -11.74
C CYS A 93 -22.72 -20.98 -11.62
N ALA A 94 -23.20 -21.57 -12.73
CA ALA A 94 -23.64 -22.97 -12.73
C ALA A 94 -22.47 -23.94 -12.48
N LEU A 95 -21.27 -23.59 -12.93
CA LEU A 95 -20.06 -24.40 -12.75
C LEU A 95 -19.61 -24.36 -11.29
N LEU A 96 -19.48 -23.15 -10.73
CA LEU A 96 -19.13 -22.91 -9.33
C LEU A 96 -20.07 -23.63 -8.36
N LYS A 97 -21.38 -23.68 -8.66
CA LYS A 97 -22.38 -24.41 -7.86
C LYS A 97 -22.06 -25.90 -7.72
N THR A 98 -21.39 -26.51 -8.69
CA THR A 98 -21.10 -27.95 -8.71
C THR A 98 -19.78 -28.33 -8.06
N LEU A 99 -18.93 -27.36 -7.72
CA LEU A 99 -17.61 -27.61 -7.16
C LEU A 99 -17.69 -27.86 -5.64
N PRO A 100 -16.85 -28.74 -5.07
CA PRO A 100 -16.86 -29.06 -3.64
C PRO A 100 -16.39 -27.90 -2.75
N GLY A 101 -15.77 -26.87 -3.33
CA GLY A 101 -15.30 -25.69 -2.63
C GLY A 101 -14.91 -24.57 -3.59
N ILE A 102 -14.47 -23.44 -3.04
CA ILE A 102 -14.02 -22.29 -3.80
C ILE A 102 -12.62 -22.59 -4.37
N PRO A 103 -12.41 -22.63 -5.69
CA PRO A 103 -11.09 -22.88 -6.26
C PRO A 103 -10.09 -21.77 -5.91
N PRO A 104 -8.77 -22.07 -5.96
CA PRO A 104 -7.73 -21.06 -5.78
C PRO A 104 -7.92 -19.86 -6.71
N THR A 105 -7.51 -18.67 -6.26
CA THR A 105 -7.66 -17.42 -7.02
C THR A 105 -7.10 -17.49 -8.44
N PRO A 106 -5.90 -18.07 -8.70
CA PRO A 106 -5.39 -18.22 -10.08
C PRO A 106 -6.26 -19.13 -10.96
N VAL A 107 -6.83 -20.20 -10.37
CA VAL A 107 -7.75 -21.11 -11.09
C VAL A 107 -9.03 -20.39 -11.46
N ARG A 108 -9.63 -19.63 -10.54
CA ARG A 108 -10.83 -18.82 -10.81
C ARG A 108 -10.56 -17.74 -11.87
N ALA A 109 -9.42 -17.07 -11.78
CA ALA A 109 -8.98 -16.09 -12.78
C ALA A 109 -8.86 -16.74 -14.17
N LEU A 110 -8.21 -17.89 -14.27
CA LEU A 110 -8.06 -18.63 -15.52
C LEU A 110 -9.41 -19.14 -16.06
N MET A 111 -10.30 -19.65 -15.20
CA MET A 111 -11.67 -20.02 -15.59
C MET A 111 -12.40 -18.84 -16.23
N GLN A 112 -12.31 -17.63 -15.64
CA GLN A 112 -12.94 -16.43 -16.21
C GLN A 112 -12.36 -16.06 -17.57
N VAL A 113 -11.04 -16.22 -17.78
CA VAL A 113 -10.44 -16.02 -19.10
C VAL A 113 -10.98 -17.03 -20.10
N LEU A 114 -10.96 -18.33 -19.77
CA LEU A 114 -11.45 -19.40 -20.66
C LEU A 114 -12.93 -19.23 -21.02
N LEU A 115 -13.78 -18.89 -20.06
CA LEU A 115 -15.22 -18.67 -20.28
C LEU A 115 -15.52 -17.41 -21.10
N ARG A 116 -14.62 -16.41 -21.08
CA ARG A 116 -14.75 -15.22 -21.95
C ARG A 116 -14.34 -15.53 -23.39
N HIS A 117 -13.41 -16.46 -23.58
CA HIS A 117 -12.80 -16.82 -24.88
C HIS A 117 -13.31 -18.13 -25.49
N SER A 118 -14.42 -18.68 -24.99
CA SER A 118 -14.95 -20.00 -25.40
C SER A 118 -15.51 -20.06 -26.84
N VAL A 119 -15.24 -19.08 -27.70
CA VAL A 119 -15.73 -19.02 -29.09
C VAL A 119 -14.61 -18.52 -30.02
N GLY A 120 -13.96 -19.45 -30.72
CA GLY A 120 -13.02 -19.16 -31.81
C GLY A 120 -11.55 -19.08 -31.39
N ASN A 121 -10.69 -19.77 -32.14
CA ASN A 121 -9.24 -19.86 -31.96
C ASN A 121 -8.54 -18.51 -32.11
N TYR A 122 -8.49 -17.62 -31.10
CA TYR A 122 -7.44 -16.60 -31.04
C TYR A 122 -7.10 -16.26 -29.59
N LEU A 123 -5.79 -16.27 -29.30
CA LEU A 123 -5.22 -15.60 -28.12
C LEU A 123 -5.66 -14.14 -28.17
N ASP A 124 -6.29 -13.63 -27.11
CA ASP A 124 -6.62 -12.20 -27.04
C ASP A 124 -5.31 -11.41 -27.15
N THR A 125 -5.19 -10.61 -28.21
CA THR A 125 -3.96 -9.88 -28.51
C THR A 125 -3.52 -8.97 -27.37
N ARG A 126 -4.45 -8.55 -26.50
CA ARG A 126 -4.16 -7.71 -25.33
C ARG A 126 -3.17 -8.37 -24.38
N TRP A 127 -3.37 -9.64 -24.03
CA TRP A 127 -2.45 -10.36 -23.12
C TRP A 127 -1.49 -11.30 -23.84
N ALA A 128 -1.77 -11.67 -25.10
CA ALA A 128 -0.90 -12.58 -25.85
C ALA A 128 0.55 -12.04 -25.97
N GLY A 129 0.69 -10.72 -26.08
CA GLY A 129 1.99 -10.03 -26.18
C GLY A 129 2.75 -9.85 -24.87
N LEU A 130 2.17 -10.26 -23.72
CA LEU A 130 2.87 -10.21 -22.44
C LEU A 130 3.85 -11.39 -22.29
N GLU A 131 4.97 -11.13 -21.64
CA GLU A 131 5.99 -12.15 -21.36
C GLU A 131 5.45 -13.19 -20.38
N SER A 132 5.65 -14.46 -20.72
CA SER A 132 5.18 -15.61 -19.95
C SER A 132 6.26 -16.24 -19.08
N HIS A 133 7.54 -16.07 -19.43
CA HIS A 133 8.67 -16.78 -18.83
C HIS A 133 8.45 -18.29 -18.69
N ILE A 134 7.71 -18.89 -19.64
CA ILE A 134 7.30 -20.30 -19.58
C ILE A 134 8.51 -21.24 -19.57
N ASN A 135 9.60 -20.86 -20.25
CA ASN A 135 10.81 -21.66 -20.31
C ASN A 135 11.57 -21.64 -18.98
N GLU A 136 11.59 -20.51 -18.30
CA GLU A 136 12.17 -20.35 -16.96
C GLU A 136 11.33 -21.08 -15.91
N LEU A 137 10.00 -20.93 -15.96
CA LEU A 137 9.07 -21.61 -15.07
C LEU A 137 9.17 -23.14 -15.16
N LYS A 138 9.40 -23.69 -16.37
CA LYS A 138 9.63 -25.13 -16.58
C LYS A 138 10.89 -25.68 -15.89
N LYS A 139 11.88 -24.84 -15.59
CA LYS A 139 13.13 -25.27 -14.94
C LYS A 139 12.91 -25.62 -13.46
N ASP A 140 11.93 -24.98 -12.81
CA ASP A 140 11.49 -25.35 -11.47
C ASP A 140 10.40 -26.41 -11.54
N ARG A 141 10.79 -27.67 -11.36
CA ARG A 141 9.89 -28.83 -11.48
C ARG A 141 8.66 -28.72 -10.58
N LYS A 142 8.83 -28.31 -9.32
CA LYS A 142 7.72 -28.25 -8.36
C LYS A 142 6.74 -27.16 -8.76
N ARG A 143 7.25 -25.96 -9.05
CA ARG A 143 6.42 -24.83 -9.50
C ARG A 143 5.71 -25.15 -10.81
N TRP A 144 6.38 -25.85 -11.73
CA TRP A 144 5.81 -26.28 -12.99
C TRP A 144 4.66 -27.29 -12.82
N GLU A 145 4.85 -28.31 -11.98
CA GLU A 145 3.79 -29.28 -11.66
C GLU A 145 2.55 -28.59 -11.06
N GLU A 146 2.74 -27.60 -10.19
CA GLU A 146 1.66 -26.77 -9.63
C GLU A 146 0.93 -25.95 -10.71
N ILE A 147 1.65 -25.33 -11.64
CA ILE A 147 1.08 -24.56 -12.76
C ILE A 147 0.23 -25.46 -13.65
N VAL A 148 0.74 -26.63 -14.04
CA VAL A 148 0.03 -27.58 -14.89
C VAL A 148 -1.24 -28.08 -14.19
N LEU A 149 -1.15 -28.40 -12.90
CA LEU A 149 -2.30 -28.83 -12.11
C LEU A 149 -3.39 -27.74 -12.05
N GLN A 150 -3.01 -26.48 -11.83
CA GLN A 150 -3.95 -25.36 -11.79
C GLN A 150 -4.60 -25.11 -13.16
N ALA A 151 -3.84 -25.23 -14.26
CA ALA A 151 -4.36 -25.11 -15.62
C ALA A 151 -5.35 -26.23 -15.96
N GLN A 152 -5.00 -27.49 -15.62
CA GLN A 152 -5.89 -28.64 -15.77
C GLN A 152 -7.19 -28.47 -14.98
N ALA A 153 -7.09 -28.02 -13.72
CA ALA A 153 -8.25 -27.72 -12.90
C ALA A 153 -9.13 -26.64 -13.52
N ALA A 154 -8.55 -25.56 -14.04
CA ALA A 154 -9.31 -24.48 -14.68
C ALA A 154 -10.04 -24.96 -15.95
N VAL A 155 -9.39 -25.76 -16.81
CA VAL A 155 -10.02 -26.34 -18.02
C VAL A 155 -11.17 -27.26 -17.63
N ALA A 156 -10.95 -28.17 -16.68
CA ALA A 156 -11.96 -29.10 -16.20
C ALA A 156 -13.16 -28.38 -15.55
N PHE A 157 -12.91 -27.44 -14.64
CA PHE A 157 -13.95 -26.71 -13.92
C PHE A 157 -14.72 -25.73 -14.81
N SER A 158 -14.07 -25.17 -15.84
CA SER A 158 -14.73 -24.33 -16.84
C SER A 158 -15.51 -25.14 -17.89
N LYS A 159 -15.38 -26.48 -17.90
CA LYS A 159 -15.85 -27.37 -18.97
C LYS A 159 -15.35 -26.95 -20.35
N SER A 160 -14.14 -26.39 -20.39
CA SER A 160 -13.51 -25.99 -21.63
C SER A 160 -12.97 -27.21 -22.39
N PRO A 161 -12.90 -27.17 -23.73
CA PRO A 161 -12.23 -28.18 -24.53
C PRO A 161 -10.79 -28.48 -24.06
N GLN A 162 -10.39 -29.75 -24.11
CA GLN A 162 -9.10 -30.20 -23.56
C GLN A 162 -7.89 -29.68 -24.35
N ASP A 163 -8.07 -29.38 -25.64
CA ASP A 163 -7.08 -28.74 -26.50
C ASP A 163 -6.75 -27.30 -26.06
N LEU A 164 -7.59 -26.66 -25.24
CA LEU A 164 -7.26 -25.37 -24.61
C LEU A 164 -6.27 -25.48 -23.44
N LEU A 165 -5.84 -26.67 -23.03
CA LEU A 165 -4.91 -26.82 -21.91
C LEU A 165 -3.58 -26.07 -22.15
N GLU A 166 -3.05 -26.11 -23.37
CA GLU A 166 -1.81 -25.39 -23.67
C GLU A 166 -1.99 -23.87 -23.56
N VAL A 167 -3.11 -23.35 -24.09
CA VAL A 167 -3.49 -21.94 -23.94
C VAL A 167 -3.68 -21.59 -22.47
N ALA A 168 -4.31 -22.47 -21.69
CA ALA A 168 -4.54 -22.26 -20.27
C ALA A 168 -3.23 -22.15 -19.48
N ILE A 169 -2.25 -23.01 -19.77
CA ILE A 169 -0.89 -22.94 -19.21
C ILE A 169 -0.22 -21.62 -19.60
N GLN A 170 -0.31 -21.23 -20.86
CA GLN A 170 0.27 -19.98 -21.37
C GLN A 170 -0.32 -18.73 -20.69
N VAL A 171 -1.64 -18.70 -20.47
CA VAL A 171 -2.31 -17.60 -19.74
C VAL A 171 -1.88 -17.59 -18.27
N LEU A 172 -1.80 -18.76 -17.63
CA LEU A 172 -1.41 -18.86 -16.23
C LEU A 172 0.03 -18.38 -15.99
N CYS A 173 0.96 -18.77 -16.88
CA CYS A 173 2.34 -18.30 -16.83
C CYS A 173 2.41 -16.77 -16.92
N ARG A 174 1.63 -16.15 -17.83
CA ARG A 174 1.54 -14.68 -17.93
C ARG A 174 0.94 -14.06 -16.68
N MET A 175 -0.14 -14.61 -16.12
CA MET A 175 -0.71 -14.08 -14.88
C MET A 175 0.28 -14.11 -13.71
N ILE A 176 1.14 -15.13 -13.63
CA ILE A 176 2.15 -15.25 -12.56
C ILE A 176 3.15 -14.07 -12.57
N THR A 177 3.51 -13.57 -13.74
CA THR A 177 4.54 -12.53 -13.93
C THR A 177 3.96 -11.14 -14.17
N ASN A 178 2.70 -11.03 -14.59
CA ASN A 178 2.09 -9.76 -15.02
C ASN A 178 0.85 -9.33 -14.20
N ALA A 179 0.34 -10.17 -13.28
CA ALA A 179 -0.79 -9.79 -12.46
C ALA A 179 -0.38 -8.93 -11.26
N PHE A 180 -1.23 -7.96 -10.96
CA PHE A 180 -1.17 -7.07 -9.80
C PHE A 180 -1.96 -7.67 -8.64
N ARG A 181 -1.50 -7.40 -7.42
CA ARG A 181 -2.30 -7.61 -6.21
C ARG A 181 -3.28 -6.46 -6.11
N ALA A 182 -4.58 -6.75 -6.17
CA ALA A 182 -5.62 -5.75 -5.96
C ALA A 182 -5.71 -5.44 -4.47
N THR A 183 -5.70 -4.15 -4.12
CA THR A 183 -5.66 -3.67 -2.74
C THR A 183 -6.82 -2.72 -2.44
N LEU A 184 -7.16 -2.60 -1.17
CA LEU A 184 -7.98 -1.52 -0.63
C LEU A 184 -7.15 -0.24 -0.49
N ALA A 185 -7.80 0.86 -0.10
CA ALA A 185 -7.12 2.14 0.07
C ALA A 185 -5.97 2.07 1.09
N ASP A 186 -6.09 1.25 2.12
CA ASP A 186 -5.07 1.03 3.16
C ASP A 186 -3.96 0.05 2.75
N ASP A 187 -3.87 -0.30 1.46
CA ASP A 187 -2.99 -1.32 0.89
C ASP A 187 -3.32 -2.77 1.32
N THR A 188 -4.43 -2.99 2.04
CA THR A 188 -4.88 -4.35 2.38
C THR A 188 -5.18 -5.12 1.10
N PRO A 189 -4.53 -6.26 0.87
CA PRO A 189 -4.77 -7.01 -0.33
C PRO A 189 -6.06 -7.80 -0.27
N VAL A 190 -6.78 -7.81 -1.40
CA VAL A 190 -8.12 -8.39 -1.49
C VAL A 190 -8.36 -9.18 -2.77
N GLY A 191 -7.40 -9.22 -3.70
CA GLY A 191 -7.57 -10.01 -4.91
C GLY A 191 -6.44 -9.93 -5.92
N LEU A 192 -6.74 -10.45 -7.11
CA LEU A 192 -5.88 -10.47 -8.29
C LEU A 192 -6.46 -9.55 -9.35
N CYS A 193 -5.64 -8.65 -9.87
CA CYS A 193 -5.93 -7.83 -11.04
C CYS A 193 -4.98 -8.21 -12.17
N PHE A 194 -5.51 -8.54 -13.35
CA PHE A 194 -4.70 -8.77 -14.54
C PHE A 194 -5.14 -7.77 -15.60
N GLU A 195 -4.29 -6.77 -15.83
CA GLU A 195 -4.53 -5.65 -16.75
C GLU A 195 -3.33 -5.49 -17.69
N PRO A 196 -3.45 -5.93 -18.96
CA PRO A 196 -2.32 -5.95 -19.88
C PRO A 196 -1.68 -4.61 -20.19
N ILE A 197 -2.45 -3.51 -20.20
CA ILE A 197 -1.87 -2.19 -20.47
C ILE A 197 -0.89 -1.82 -19.36
N LEU A 198 -1.29 -2.02 -18.09
CA LEU A 198 -0.46 -1.68 -16.94
C LEU A 198 0.74 -2.62 -16.79
N ALA A 199 0.60 -3.88 -17.20
CA ALA A 199 1.65 -4.88 -17.14
C ALA A 199 2.86 -4.57 -18.05
N LEU A 200 2.70 -3.67 -19.02
CA LEU A 200 3.80 -3.19 -19.88
C LEU A 200 4.73 -2.19 -19.17
N ALA A 201 4.38 -1.68 -17.98
CA ALA A 201 5.28 -0.83 -17.21
C ALA A 201 6.41 -1.67 -16.62
N ASN A 202 7.65 -1.40 -17.04
CA ASN A 202 8.83 -2.11 -16.56
C ASN A 202 9.15 -1.81 -15.09
N HIS A 203 10.04 -2.60 -14.52
CA HIS A 203 10.46 -2.45 -13.13
C HIS A 203 11.57 -1.41 -12.95
N SER A 204 11.45 -0.58 -11.90
CA SER A 204 12.59 0.09 -11.26
C SER A 204 12.45 0.01 -9.74
N CYS A 205 13.58 -0.14 -9.02
CA CYS A 205 13.59 0.01 -7.55
C CYS A 205 13.50 1.49 -7.10
N SER A 206 13.56 2.43 -8.05
CA SER A 206 13.25 3.84 -7.90
C SER A 206 12.24 4.24 -8.98
N PRO A 207 10.95 3.86 -8.82
CA PRO A 207 9.95 4.05 -9.86
C PRO A 207 9.49 5.51 -9.97
N ASN A 208 9.09 5.93 -11.18
CA ASN A 208 8.49 7.25 -11.44
C ASN A 208 6.95 7.19 -11.49
N ALA A 209 6.34 6.00 -11.38
CA ALA A 209 4.90 5.81 -11.35
C ALA A 209 4.45 4.73 -10.35
N VAL A 210 3.19 4.78 -9.95
CA VAL A 210 2.57 3.81 -9.02
C VAL A 210 1.17 3.41 -9.48
N VAL A 211 0.81 2.15 -9.25
CA VAL A 211 -0.53 1.63 -9.51
C VAL A 211 -1.41 1.79 -8.27
N ILE A 212 -2.58 2.39 -8.43
CA ILE A 212 -3.57 2.64 -7.36
C ILE A 212 -4.90 1.99 -7.72
N PHE A 213 -5.52 1.34 -6.75
CA PHE A 213 -6.88 0.84 -6.84
C PHE A 213 -7.84 1.80 -6.15
N ASP A 214 -8.89 2.20 -6.85
CA ASP A 214 -10.09 2.77 -6.25
C ASP A 214 -11.22 1.78 -6.51
N GLY A 215 -11.34 0.81 -5.58
CA GLY A 215 -12.12 -0.42 -5.72
C GLY A 215 -11.87 -1.11 -7.07
N ARG A 216 -12.90 -1.21 -7.93
CA ARG A 216 -12.73 -1.82 -9.26
C ARG A 216 -11.89 -0.98 -10.23
N SER A 217 -11.84 0.33 -10.07
CA SER A 217 -11.06 1.17 -10.98
C SER A 217 -9.57 1.07 -10.64
N VAL A 218 -8.72 1.05 -11.65
CA VAL A 218 -7.27 1.05 -11.50
C VAL A 218 -6.66 2.23 -12.23
N ALA A 219 -5.65 2.85 -11.62
CA ALA A 219 -4.94 3.98 -12.18
C ALA A 219 -3.42 3.78 -12.09
N LEU A 220 -2.70 4.24 -13.11
CA LEU A 220 -1.25 4.51 -13.04
C LEU A 220 -1.07 6.01 -12.83
N ARG A 221 -0.37 6.40 -11.77
CA ARG A 221 -0.19 7.81 -11.40
C ARG A 221 1.28 8.14 -11.23
N ALA A 222 1.68 9.34 -11.66
CA ALA A 222 3.05 9.79 -11.62
C ALA A 222 3.48 10.11 -10.17
N LEU A 223 4.66 9.66 -9.77
CA LEU A 223 5.29 10.01 -8.49
C LEU A 223 6.17 11.26 -8.63
N GLU A 224 6.63 11.54 -9.84
CA GLU A 224 7.50 12.66 -10.19
C GLU A 224 7.15 13.18 -11.58
N PRO A 225 7.63 14.37 -11.99
CA PRO A 225 7.46 14.82 -13.37
C PRO A 225 8.12 13.83 -14.33
N VAL A 226 7.42 13.50 -15.42
CA VAL A 226 7.89 12.56 -16.46
C VAL A 226 7.87 13.26 -17.81
N SER A 227 9.01 13.26 -18.50
CA SER A 227 9.15 13.91 -19.80
C SER A 227 8.46 13.11 -20.91
N LYS A 228 8.02 13.77 -21.98
CA LYS A 228 7.50 13.06 -23.16
C LYS A 228 8.54 12.08 -23.72
N GLY A 229 8.13 10.83 -23.91
CA GLY A 229 8.98 9.74 -24.40
C GLY A 229 9.82 9.06 -23.34
N GLU A 230 9.80 9.54 -22.10
CA GLU A 230 10.48 8.89 -20.97
C GLU A 230 9.74 7.60 -20.56
N GLN A 231 10.50 6.56 -20.24
CA GLN A 231 9.97 5.28 -19.80
C GLN A 231 9.29 5.38 -18.43
N LEU A 232 8.14 4.75 -18.31
CA LEU A 232 7.36 4.65 -17.09
C LEU A 232 7.72 3.36 -16.35
N PHE A 233 8.19 3.53 -15.13
CA PHE A 233 8.58 2.44 -14.25
C PHE A 233 7.67 2.35 -13.03
N ILE A 234 7.31 1.12 -12.68
CA ILE A 234 6.66 0.78 -11.41
C ILE A 234 7.57 -0.14 -10.58
N SER A 235 7.31 -0.28 -9.29
CA SER A 235 7.98 -1.31 -8.49
C SER A 235 7.18 -2.60 -8.48
N TYR A 236 7.83 -3.74 -8.75
CA TYR A 236 7.21 -5.07 -8.73
C TYR A 236 7.32 -5.75 -7.36
N ILE A 237 8.09 -5.14 -6.47
CA ILE A 237 8.55 -5.67 -5.20
C ILE A 237 8.58 -4.56 -4.14
N THR A 238 8.89 -4.93 -2.91
CA THR A 238 9.20 -3.97 -1.84
C THR A 238 10.55 -3.30 -2.11
N ALA A 239 10.55 -2.18 -2.83
CA ALA A 239 11.75 -1.47 -3.24
C ALA A 239 12.61 -0.91 -2.08
N THR A 240 12.07 -0.89 -0.86
CA THR A 240 12.72 -0.36 0.33
C THR A 240 13.68 -1.37 0.99
N GLU A 241 13.58 -2.67 0.67
CA GLU A 241 14.50 -3.72 1.16
C GLU A 241 15.92 -3.53 0.63
N ASP A 242 16.90 -4.25 1.21
CA ASP A 242 18.29 -4.25 0.76
C ASP A 242 18.46 -4.83 -0.66
N ARG A 243 19.54 -4.45 -1.34
CA ARG A 243 19.81 -4.85 -2.72
C ARG A 243 19.83 -6.38 -2.92
N PRO A 244 20.52 -7.19 -2.09
CA PRO A 244 20.44 -8.66 -2.19
C PRO A 244 19.00 -9.21 -2.15
N SER A 245 18.17 -8.74 -1.21
CA SER A 245 16.76 -9.16 -1.08
C SER A 245 15.93 -8.78 -2.31
N ARG A 246 16.11 -7.54 -2.81
CA ARG A 246 15.45 -7.06 -4.03
C ARG A 246 15.84 -7.91 -5.25
N GLN A 247 17.13 -8.12 -5.49
CA GLN A 247 17.64 -8.90 -6.63
C GLN A 247 17.17 -10.36 -6.57
N THR A 248 17.19 -10.97 -5.38
CA THR A 248 16.71 -12.34 -5.18
C THR A 248 15.24 -12.47 -5.57
N THR A 249 14.40 -11.53 -5.10
CA THR A 249 12.96 -11.52 -5.41
C THR A 249 12.71 -11.34 -6.90
N LEU A 250 13.39 -10.40 -7.55
CA LEU A 250 13.25 -10.13 -8.98
C LEU A 250 13.69 -11.33 -9.82
N LYS A 251 14.82 -11.95 -9.49
CA LYS A 251 15.34 -13.12 -10.20
C LYS A 251 14.43 -14.35 -10.05
N GLN A 252 13.90 -14.60 -8.86
CA GLN A 252 13.04 -15.76 -8.59
C GLN A 252 11.62 -15.61 -9.18
N ARG A 253 11.07 -14.39 -9.17
CA ARG A 253 9.69 -14.15 -9.57
C ARG A 253 9.54 -13.67 -11.02
N TYR A 254 10.47 -12.85 -11.50
CA TYR A 254 10.41 -12.16 -12.78
C TYR A 254 11.62 -12.44 -13.69
N PHE A 255 12.58 -13.26 -13.26
CA PHE A 255 13.64 -13.84 -14.09
C PHE A 255 14.62 -12.84 -14.73
N PHE A 256 14.81 -11.67 -14.10
CA PHE A 256 15.83 -10.70 -14.53
C PHE A 256 16.65 -10.18 -13.35
N ASP A 257 17.84 -9.67 -13.64
CA ASP A 257 18.69 -8.96 -12.69
C ASP A 257 18.53 -7.45 -12.91
N CYS A 258 18.15 -6.70 -11.87
CA CYS A 258 17.79 -5.29 -12.00
C CYS A 258 19.04 -4.39 -12.07
N GLN A 259 19.08 -3.50 -13.06
CA GLN A 259 20.20 -2.58 -13.30
C GLN A 259 19.82 -1.10 -13.14
N CYS A 260 18.67 -0.81 -12.52
CA CYS A 260 18.28 0.57 -12.22
C CYS A 260 19.32 1.28 -11.35
N GLU A 261 19.32 2.61 -11.35
CA GLU A 261 20.29 3.45 -10.62
C GLU A 261 20.45 3.03 -9.15
N LYS A 262 19.34 2.75 -8.44
CA LYS A 262 19.36 2.27 -7.06
C LYS A 262 20.11 0.95 -6.86
N CYS A 263 20.01 0.04 -7.82
CA CYS A 263 20.70 -1.25 -7.78
C CYS A 263 22.14 -1.14 -8.26
N SER A 264 22.43 -0.29 -9.23
CA SER A 264 23.77 -0.09 -9.77
C SER A 264 24.69 0.63 -8.79
N ASN A 265 24.13 1.56 -8.00
CA ASN A 265 24.85 2.34 -6.99
C ASN A 265 24.74 1.77 -5.56
N ASP A 266 24.04 0.64 -5.37
CA ASP A 266 23.72 0.05 -4.06
C ASP A 266 23.16 1.06 -3.04
N GLU A 267 22.17 1.83 -3.49
CA GLU A 267 21.65 2.94 -2.71
C GLU A 267 20.78 2.50 -1.53
N SER A 268 21.04 3.15 -0.41
CA SER A 268 20.19 3.15 0.78
C SER A 268 18.94 4.03 0.58
N PRO A 269 17.90 3.89 1.42
CA PRO A 269 16.78 4.82 1.46
C PRO A 269 17.21 6.28 1.63
N TYR A 270 18.29 6.57 2.35
CA TYR A 270 18.77 7.95 2.56
C TYR A 270 19.36 8.57 1.30
N SER A 271 20.15 7.80 0.53
CA SER A 271 20.67 8.27 -0.75
C SER A 271 19.55 8.45 -1.78
N THR A 272 18.60 7.53 -1.82
CA THR A 272 17.41 7.67 -2.66
C THR A 272 16.58 8.89 -2.24
N PHE A 273 16.40 9.13 -0.94
CA PHE A 273 15.76 10.32 -0.42
C PHE A 273 16.46 11.60 -0.87
N LEU A 274 17.78 11.68 -0.83
CA LEU A 274 18.52 12.87 -1.26
C LEU A 274 18.33 13.21 -2.75
N ARG A 275 18.13 12.20 -3.61
CA ARG A 275 17.80 12.42 -5.03
C ARG A 275 16.46 13.12 -5.20
N TYR A 276 15.48 12.70 -4.40
CA TYR A 276 14.11 13.18 -4.48
C TYR A 276 13.78 14.22 -3.42
N ALA A 277 14.77 14.66 -2.64
CA ALA A 277 14.56 15.34 -1.37
C ALA A 277 13.52 16.42 -1.57
N PRO A 278 12.45 16.42 -0.75
CA PRO A 278 11.36 17.34 -0.95
C PRO A 278 11.94 18.74 -1.08
N LYS A 279 11.79 19.33 -2.28
CA LYS A 279 11.87 20.77 -2.41
C LYS A 279 10.88 21.29 -1.37
N ALA A 280 11.32 22.17 -0.47
CA ALA A 280 10.50 22.63 0.64
C ALA A 280 9.21 23.27 0.10
N GLU A 281 8.15 22.46 -0.02
CA GLU A 281 6.95 22.79 -0.75
C GLU A 281 5.74 22.18 -0.03
N GLY A 282 4.70 23.00 0.15
CA GLY A 282 3.44 22.58 0.74
C GLY A 282 3.43 22.50 2.27
N ARG A 283 2.27 22.13 2.80
CA ARG A 283 2.00 22.15 4.25
C ARG A 283 2.69 21.02 4.99
N ILE A 284 2.90 19.89 4.30
CA ILE A 284 3.53 18.69 4.85
C ILE A 284 4.98 18.93 5.31
N ASP A 285 5.69 19.89 4.70
CA ASP A 285 7.04 20.27 5.10
C ASP A 285 7.11 20.79 6.54
N LEU A 286 6.04 21.43 7.03
CA LEU A 286 5.97 21.90 8.43
C LEU A 286 6.03 20.72 9.42
N PHE A 287 5.53 19.56 9.00
CA PHE A 287 5.54 18.36 9.83
C PHE A 287 6.88 17.62 9.71
N CYS A 288 7.38 17.43 8.49
CA CYS A 288 8.59 16.64 8.25
C CYS A 288 9.90 17.41 8.46
N ASN A 289 9.91 18.74 8.33
CA ASN A 289 11.10 19.60 8.35
C ASN A 289 12.16 19.16 7.33
N SER A 290 11.92 19.40 6.05
CA SER A 290 12.77 18.89 4.95
C SER A 290 14.24 19.32 5.08
N LYS A 291 14.52 20.53 5.58
CA LYS A 291 15.90 20.99 5.80
C LYS A 291 16.63 20.11 6.81
N HIS A 292 15.97 19.75 7.90
CA HIS A 292 16.53 18.83 8.88
C HIS A 292 16.74 17.44 8.27
N LEU A 293 15.74 16.90 7.56
CA LEU A 293 15.83 15.58 6.93
C LEU A 293 16.95 15.48 5.88
N ILE A 294 17.18 16.54 5.09
CA ILE A 294 18.28 16.58 4.11
C ILE A 294 19.64 16.49 4.82
N ASN A 295 19.82 17.27 5.89
CA ASN A 295 21.06 17.23 6.67
C ASN A 295 21.24 15.87 7.33
N GLU A 296 20.20 15.34 7.96
CA GLU A 296 20.21 14.03 8.61
C GLU A 296 20.54 12.91 7.60
N ALA A 297 19.87 12.85 6.45
CA ALA A 297 20.18 11.89 5.39
C ALA A 297 21.64 12.02 4.91
N SER A 298 22.14 13.24 4.74
CA SER A 298 23.52 13.50 4.30
C SER A 298 24.56 13.00 5.30
N ASP A 299 24.23 12.96 6.59
CA ASP A 299 25.09 12.39 7.61
C ASP A 299 24.94 10.87 7.71
N LEU A 300 23.72 10.36 7.60
CA LEU A 300 23.43 8.91 7.67
C LEU A 300 24.05 8.11 6.52
N ILE A 301 24.21 8.69 5.32
CA ILE A 301 24.91 8.02 4.20
C ILE A 301 26.42 7.83 4.45
N LYS A 302 27.03 8.66 5.31
CA LYS A 302 28.47 8.56 5.63
C LYS A 302 28.76 7.45 6.63
N VAL A 303 27.74 6.93 7.30
CA VAL A 303 27.89 5.90 8.32
C VAL A 303 28.08 4.53 7.65
N THR A 304 29.31 4.01 7.72
CA THR A 304 29.66 2.68 7.20
C THR A 304 29.81 1.66 8.34
N GLY A 305 29.29 0.44 8.18
CA GLY A 305 29.71 -0.72 9.00
C GLY A 305 28.74 -1.29 10.05
N GLY A 306 27.42 -1.04 9.96
CA GLY A 306 26.51 -1.40 11.05
C GLY A 306 25.76 -2.75 11.00
N LEU A 307 25.65 -3.45 9.87
CA LEU A 307 24.46 -4.31 9.66
C LEU A 307 24.65 -5.82 9.41
N SER A 308 25.85 -6.39 9.31
CA SER A 308 25.99 -7.76 8.77
C SER A 308 25.44 -8.89 9.67
N ASN A 309 25.64 -8.86 10.99
CA ASN A 309 25.25 -9.99 11.86
C ASN A 309 23.89 -9.81 12.55
N ASP A 310 23.40 -8.57 12.61
CA ASP A 310 22.22 -8.17 13.38
C ASP A 310 20.90 -8.27 12.57
N ILE A 311 20.96 -8.06 11.24
CA ILE A 311 19.79 -8.18 10.33
C ILE A 311 19.17 -9.58 10.42
N THR A 312 19.97 -10.64 10.33
CA THR A 312 19.48 -12.03 10.33
C THR A 312 18.72 -12.35 11.60
N ARG A 313 19.22 -11.86 12.75
CA ARG A 313 18.57 -12.03 14.05
C ARG A 313 17.26 -11.24 14.11
N ALA A 314 17.26 -10.00 13.67
CA ALA A 314 16.06 -9.17 13.63
C ALA A 314 14.96 -9.76 12.71
N ASN A 315 15.35 -10.28 11.54
CA ASN A 315 14.43 -10.97 10.63
C ASN A 315 13.81 -12.23 11.26
N LYS A 316 14.57 -12.98 12.07
CA LYS A 316 14.04 -14.14 12.78
C LYS A 316 12.96 -13.73 13.79
N TYR A 317 13.18 -12.66 14.55
CA TYR A 317 12.16 -12.11 15.45
C TYR A 317 10.92 -11.61 14.70
N LEU A 318 11.10 -10.94 13.56
CA LEU A 318 9.99 -10.53 12.70
C LEU A 318 9.12 -11.73 12.27
N GLN A 319 9.76 -12.79 11.77
CA GLN A 319 9.06 -14.01 11.36
C GLN A 319 8.33 -14.69 12.52
N GLN A 320 8.96 -14.74 13.70
CA GLN A 320 8.33 -15.27 14.91
C GLN A 320 7.12 -14.44 15.33
N GLY A 321 7.23 -13.11 15.34
CA GLY A 321 6.13 -12.21 15.67
C GLY A 321 4.94 -12.35 14.71
N GLN A 322 5.20 -12.51 13.42
CA GLN A 322 4.16 -12.74 12.40
C GLN A 322 3.40 -14.06 12.59
N ALA A 323 4.06 -15.08 13.18
CA ALA A 323 3.42 -16.35 13.50
C ALA A 323 2.56 -16.30 14.80
N LEU A 324 2.63 -15.22 15.58
CA LEU A 324 1.98 -15.08 16.89
C LEU A 324 0.70 -14.21 16.84
N ALA A 325 -0.06 -14.28 15.74
CA ALA A 325 -1.28 -13.46 15.57
C ALA A 325 -2.32 -13.65 16.69
N GLU A 326 -2.40 -14.84 17.28
CA GLU A 326 -3.35 -15.16 18.37
C GLU A 326 -2.79 -14.88 19.78
N GLN A 327 -1.55 -14.40 19.89
CA GLN A 327 -0.85 -14.18 21.17
C GLN A 327 -0.23 -12.78 21.23
N PRO A 328 -1.05 -11.71 21.36
CA PRO A 328 -0.58 -10.34 21.13
C PRO A 328 0.46 -9.85 22.16
N ALA A 329 0.39 -10.30 23.41
CA ALA A 329 1.39 -9.96 24.43
C ALA A 329 2.76 -10.59 24.11
N THR A 330 2.78 -11.87 23.74
CA THR A 330 4.00 -12.57 23.30
C THR A 330 4.54 -11.98 22.00
N LYS A 331 3.65 -11.66 21.05
CA LYS A 331 3.99 -10.98 19.79
C LYS A 331 4.69 -9.66 20.06
N GLU A 332 4.17 -8.84 20.98
CA GLU A 332 4.80 -7.57 21.37
C GLU A 332 6.23 -7.78 21.89
N GLN A 333 6.43 -8.70 22.84
CA GLN A 333 7.74 -8.98 23.43
C GLN A 333 8.76 -9.43 22.37
N VAL A 334 8.36 -10.36 21.49
CA VAL A 334 9.21 -10.88 20.42
C VAL A 334 9.60 -9.76 19.44
N LEU A 335 8.65 -8.91 19.06
CA LEU A 335 8.93 -7.80 18.14
C LEU A 335 9.82 -6.73 18.78
N LYS A 336 9.65 -6.41 20.07
CA LYS A 336 10.56 -5.51 20.82
C LYS A 336 11.99 -6.04 20.82
N GLN A 337 12.18 -7.35 21.00
CA GLN A 337 13.50 -7.98 20.85
C GLN A 337 14.06 -7.83 19.43
N GLY A 338 13.21 -7.91 18.41
CA GLY A 338 13.56 -7.63 17.02
C GLY A 338 14.05 -6.20 16.80
N VAL A 339 13.40 -5.21 17.43
CA VAL A 339 13.83 -3.80 17.38
C VAL A 339 15.22 -3.64 18.00
N ASN A 340 15.45 -4.22 19.17
CA ASN A 340 16.75 -4.17 19.84
C ASN A 340 17.86 -4.85 19.02
N ALA A 341 17.49 -5.89 18.26
CA ALA A 341 18.42 -6.57 17.36
C ALA A 341 18.76 -5.75 16.10
N CYS A 342 18.08 -4.65 15.78
CA CYS A 342 18.39 -3.85 14.57
C CYS A 342 19.58 -2.88 14.73
N ASN A 343 20.32 -2.91 15.84
CA ASN A 343 21.45 -2.02 16.15
C ASN A 343 21.17 -0.53 15.81
N THR A 344 20.27 0.05 16.59
CA THR A 344 19.70 1.40 16.39
C THR A 344 20.68 2.55 16.70
N LYS A 345 21.92 2.24 17.10
CA LYS A 345 22.95 3.21 17.53
C LYS A 345 23.26 4.27 16.48
N HIS A 346 23.14 3.92 15.20
CA HIS A 346 23.42 4.80 14.07
C HIS A 346 22.19 5.54 13.56
N LYS A 347 21.02 5.40 14.20
CA LYS A 347 19.76 6.03 13.80
C LYS A 347 19.32 5.76 12.36
N GLN A 348 19.80 4.69 11.75
CA GLN A 348 19.43 4.30 10.38
C GLN A 348 18.09 3.54 10.33
N PHE A 349 17.03 4.12 10.90
CA PHE A 349 15.72 3.47 11.08
C PHE A 349 15.00 3.07 9.81
N ALA A 350 15.22 3.76 8.69
CA ALA A 350 14.62 3.41 7.40
C ALA A 350 15.13 2.08 6.80
N LEU A 351 16.22 1.50 7.33
CA LEU A 351 16.78 0.24 6.85
C LEU A 351 15.99 -0.97 7.37
N HIS A 352 15.71 -1.93 6.49
CA HIS A 352 15.06 -3.19 6.87
C HIS A 352 15.95 -4.05 7.79
N PRO A 353 15.35 -4.81 8.72
CA PRO A 353 13.90 -5.03 8.90
C PRO A 353 13.21 -4.07 9.89
N PHE A 354 13.88 -3.03 10.38
CA PHE A 354 13.35 -2.15 11.44
C PHE A 354 11.95 -1.58 11.12
N PRO A 355 11.69 -0.96 9.94
CA PRO A 355 10.36 -0.43 9.62
C PRO A 355 9.27 -1.50 9.61
N LYS A 356 9.60 -2.74 9.18
CA LYS A 356 8.65 -3.84 9.17
C LYS A 356 8.29 -4.30 10.58
N ILE A 357 9.29 -4.40 11.47
CA ILE A 357 9.06 -4.78 12.87
C ILE A 357 8.20 -3.72 13.57
N MET A 358 8.53 -2.44 13.37
CA MET A 358 7.73 -1.32 13.89
C MET A 358 6.30 -1.32 13.33
N HIS A 359 6.12 -1.67 12.06
CA HIS A 359 4.79 -1.80 11.47
C HIS A 359 3.98 -2.93 12.13
N GLU A 360 4.58 -4.09 12.37
CA GLU A 360 3.94 -5.21 13.07
C GLU A 360 3.58 -4.86 14.53
N LEU A 361 4.42 -4.08 15.21
CA LEU A 361 4.13 -3.56 16.56
C LEU A 361 2.92 -2.63 16.54
N TYR A 362 2.89 -1.68 15.60
CA TYR A 362 1.75 -0.79 15.42
C TYR A 362 0.44 -1.56 15.18
N LEU A 363 0.45 -2.58 14.32
CA LEU A 363 -0.72 -3.42 14.06
C LEU A 363 -1.14 -4.18 15.32
N ASN A 364 -0.19 -4.77 16.04
CA ASN A 364 -0.46 -5.45 17.31
C ASN A 364 -1.10 -4.52 18.35
N TYR A 365 -0.65 -3.26 18.43
CA TYR A 365 -1.24 -2.26 19.31
C TYR A 365 -2.66 -1.88 18.90
N LEU A 366 -2.97 -1.81 17.60
CA LEU A 366 -4.35 -1.65 17.14
C LEU A 366 -5.23 -2.83 17.55
N ASP A 367 -4.75 -4.06 17.35
CA ASP A 367 -5.51 -5.28 17.61
C ASP A 367 -5.90 -5.41 19.10
N ILE A 368 -5.05 -4.95 20.02
CA ILE A 368 -5.33 -4.94 21.46
C ILE A 368 -5.97 -3.65 21.99
N GLY A 369 -6.30 -2.69 21.12
CA GLY A 369 -6.89 -1.41 21.51
C GLY A 369 -5.95 -0.43 22.22
N SER A 370 -4.63 -0.61 22.09
CA SER A 370 -3.61 0.31 22.62
C SER A 370 -3.36 1.48 21.66
N PHE A 371 -4.38 2.33 21.49
CA PHE A 371 -4.40 3.36 20.44
C PHE A 371 -3.32 4.44 20.59
N ILE A 372 -2.94 4.80 21.82
CA ILE A 372 -1.86 5.78 22.08
C ILE A 372 -0.50 5.21 21.67
N ASN A 373 -0.21 3.96 22.03
CA ASN A 373 1.03 3.31 21.61
C ASN A 373 1.07 3.10 20.09
N ALA A 374 -0.06 2.72 19.50
CA ALA A 374 -0.20 2.65 18.04
C ALA A 374 0.10 4.00 17.39
N LEU A 375 -0.43 5.11 17.93
CA LEU A 375 -0.18 6.46 17.42
C LEU A 375 1.31 6.84 17.52
N ILE A 376 1.95 6.61 18.68
CA ILE A 376 3.36 6.95 18.89
C ILE A 376 4.26 6.18 17.91
N VAL A 377 4.07 4.86 17.80
CA VAL A 377 4.84 4.02 16.85
C VAL A 377 4.60 4.45 15.41
N LEU A 378 3.36 4.79 15.05
CA LEU A 378 3.01 5.22 13.71
C LEU A 378 3.57 6.60 13.36
N LEU A 379 3.58 7.55 14.30
CA LEU A 379 4.24 8.85 14.17
C LEU A 379 5.74 8.66 13.97
N PHE A 380 6.37 7.76 14.74
CA PHE A 380 7.78 7.45 14.59
C PHE A 380 8.09 6.87 13.21
N LEU A 381 7.32 5.87 12.77
CA LEU A 381 7.43 5.28 11.43
C LEU A 381 7.33 6.35 10.34
N PHE A 382 6.31 7.21 10.44
CA PHE A 382 6.10 8.26 9.45
C PHE A 382 7.30 9.20 9.37
N LEU A 383 7.74 9.75 10.51
CA LEU A 383 8.76 10.80 10.57
C LEU A 383 10.20 10.30 10.41
N ASN A 384 10.50 9.04 10.74
CA ASN A 384 11.87 8.52 10.78
C ASN A 384 12.13 7.39 9.77
N CYS A 385 11.09 6.83 9.14
CA CYS A 385 11.23 5.73 8.18
C CYS A 385 10.57 6.07 6.84
N ASP A 386 9.28 6.37 6.84
CA ASP A 386 8.49 6.51 5.61
C ASP A 386 8.92 7.72 4.77
N VAL A 387 9.35 8.83 5.41
CA VAL A 387 9.92 9.99 4.70
C VAL A 387 11.14 9.63 3.86
N TYR A 388 11.96 8.68 4.31
CA TYR A 388 13.16 8.23 3.60
C TYR A 388 12.85 7.11 2.60
N ASN A 389 11.98 6.18 2.99
CA ASN A 389 11.59 5.05 2.16
C ASN A 389 10.68 5.43 0.99
N TYR A 390 9.90 6.51 1.15
CA TYR A 390 8.95 7.03 0.17
C TYR A 390 9.10 8.56 0.05
N PRO A 391 10.15 9.05 -0.61
CA PRO A 391 10.53 10.47 -0.55
C PRO A 391 9.44 11.43 -1.06
N GLN A 392 8.65 11.01 -2.04
CA GLN A 392 7.55 11.80 -2.57
C GLN A 392 6.46 11.99 -1.51
N SER A 393 6.09 13.24 -1.23
CA SER A 393 5.11 13.58 -0.19
C SER A 393 3.72 12.98 -0.42
N HIS A 394 3.35 12.80 -1.68
CA HIS A 394 2.09 12.22 -2.13
C HIS A 394 2.21 10.72 -2.44
N HIS A 395 3.31 10.07 -2.03
CA HIS A 395 3.41 8.62 -2.16
C HIS A 395 2.25 7.96 -1.38
N PRO A 396 1.53 6.98 -1.96
CA PRO A 396 0.32 6.40 -1.36
C PRO A 396 0.53 5.91 0.07
N VAL A 397 1.62 5.18 0.32
CA VAL A 397 1.97 4.70 1.67
C VAL A 397 2.02 5.85 2.69
N ARG A 398 2.59 7.01 2.33
CA ARG A 398 2.66 8.18 3.23
C ARG A 398 1.30 8.81 3.47
N VAL A 399 0.48 8.94 2.42
CA VAL A 399 -0.87 9.50 2.53
C VAL A 399 -1.76 8.62 3.42
N ILE A 400 -1.70 7.30 3.23
CA ILE A 400 -2.45 6.35 4.05
C ILE A 400 -1.95 6.37 5.49
N ARG A 401 -0.63 6.40 5.73
CA ARG A 401 -0.07 6.56 7.07
C ARG A 401 -0.57 7.83 7.76
N LEU A 402 -0.57 8.97 7.08
CA LEU A 402 -1.13 10.22 7.61
C LEU A 402 -2.63 10.09 7.92
N PHE A 403 -3.40 9.45 7.05
CA PHE A 403 -4.82 9.24 7.28
C PHE A 403 -5.10 8.34 8.48
N THR A 404 -4.31 7.27 8.65
CA THR A 404 -4.37 6.41 9.84
C THR A 404 -4.01 7.17 11.11
N ILE A 405 -2.96 8.02 11.08
CA ILE A 405 -2.61 8.92 12.19
C ILE A 405 -3.83 9.81 12.52
N ALA A 406 -4.46 10.41 11.51
CA ALA A 406 -5.64 11.24 11.70
C ALA A 406 -6.80 10.45 12.34
N LYS A 407 -7.07 9.24 11.87
CA LYS A 407 -8.11 8.35 12.45
C LYS A 407 -7.84 8.02 13.92
N LEU A 408 -6.58 7.74 14.27
CA LEU A 408 -6.17 7.52 15.67
C LEU A 408 -6.38 8.77 16.53
N LEU A 409 -5.98 9.95 16.03
CA LEU A 409 -6.21 11.22 16.72
C LEU A 409 -7.70 11.49 16.95
N LYS A 410 -8.55 11.25 15.93
CA LYS A 410 -10.02 11.35 16.06
C LYS A 410 -10.53 10.40 17.13
N HIS A 411 -10.11 9.13 17.10
CA HIS A 411 -10.53 8.14 18.09
C HIS A 411 -10.12 8.55 19.52
N ILE A 412 -8.85 8.92 19.73
CA ILE A 412 -8.33 9.36 21.03
C ILE A 412 -9.08 10.61 21.52
N SER A 413 -9.42 11.54 20.63
CA SER A 413 -10.20 12.75 20.99
C SER A 413 -11.59 12.47 21.54
N SER A 414 -12.13 11.25 21.32
CA SER A 414 -13.41 10.81 21.84
C SER A 414 -13.34 10.06 23.19
N LEU A 415 -12.13 9.74 23.65
CA LEU A 415 -11.90 9.06 24.93
C LEU A 415 -12.06 10.02 26.12
N SER A 416 -12.46 9.50 27.28
CA SER A 416 -12.53 10.30 28.51
C SER A 416 -11.11 10.63 29.03
N PRO A 417 -10.91 11.75 29.76
CA PRO A 417 -9.63 12.08 30.37
C PRO A 417 -9.07 10.97 31.26
N GLU A 418 -9.94 10.27 32.00
CA GLU A 418 -9.58 9.14 32.86
C GLU A 418 -9.11 7.94 32.04
N SER A 419 -9.75 7.70 30.89
CA SER A 419 -9.34 6.65 29.94
C SER A 419 -7.95 6.94 29.41
N ILE A 420 -7.68 8.18 28.98
CA ILE A 420 -6.35 8.61 28.52
C ILE A 420 -5.32 8.45 29.64
N GLN A 421 -5.63 8.89 30.86
CA GLN A 421 -4.71 8.78 32.00
C GLN A 421 -4.39 7.32 32.37
N SER A 422 -5.39 6.43 32.31
CA SER A 422 -5.20 5.00 32.56
C SER A 422 -4.35 4.31 31.48
N LEU A 423 -4.43 4.78 30.23
CA LEU A 423 -3.67 4.26 29.09
C LEU A 423 -2.20 4.72 29.09
N THR A 424 -1.86 5.79 29.80
CA THR A 424 -0.50 6.34 29.85
C THR A 424 0.41 5.75 30.95
N GLY A 425 -0.13 4.97 31.89
CA GLY A 425 0.63 4.41 33.02
C GLY A 425 1.33 5.46 33.90
N ASP A 426 2.19 5.00 34.83
CA ASP A 426 3.00 5.85 35.74
C ASP A 426 4.28 6.44 35.09
N ILE A 427 4.29 6.58 33.76
CA ILE A 427 5.48 7.03 33.02
C ILE A 427 5.52 8.56 32.99
N LYS A 428 6.42 9.14 33.78
CA LYS A 428 6.45 10.58 34.07
C LYS A 428 6.65 11.48 32.84
N GLU A 429 7.42 11.07 31.82
CA GLU A 429 7.66 11.90 30.63
C GLU A 429 6.53 11.78 29.58
N HIS A 430 6.08 10.55 29.26
CA HIS A 430 4.93 10.31 28.37
C HIS A 430 3.65 11.01 28.82
N VAL A 431 3.33 10.90 30.11
CA VAL A 431 2.11 11.48 30.69
C VAL A 431 2.10 13.01 30.50
N THR A 432 3.26 13.65 30.53
CA THR A 432 3.35 15.12 30.37
C THR A 432 3.16 15.52 28.90
N ALA A 433 3.82 14.84 27.96
CA ALA A 433 3.66 15.11 26.54
C ALA A 433 2.23 14.85 26.04
N ILE A 434 1.53 13.85 26.59
CA ILE A 434 0.18 13.45 26.17
C ILE A 434 -0.90 14.38 26.75
N LYS A 435 -0.72 14.88 27.98
CA LYS A 435 -1.71 15.73 28.67
C LYS A 435 -1.97 17.06 27.95
N ASP A 436 -0.97 17.59 27.26
CA ASP A 436 -1.05 18.91 26.63
C ASP A 436 -1.42 18.86 25.14
N ILE A 437 -1.65 17.65 24.57
CA ILE A 437 -2.00 17.51 23.16
C ILE A 437 -3.47 17.88 22.94
N ASP A 438 -3.69 18.83 22.06
CA ASP A 438 -4.99 19.13 21.50
C ASP A 438 -5.33 18.12 20.40
N TRP A 439 -5.98 17.01 20.77
CA TRP A 439 -6.29 15.91 19.86
C TRP A 439 -7.18 16.32 18.68
N ILE A 440 -8.14 17.22 18.91
CA ILE A 440 -9.10 17.66 17.88
C ILE A 440 -8.40 18.54 16.85
N ASN A 441 -7.60 19.51 17.30
CA ASN A 441 -6.85 20.36 16.38
C ASN A 441 -5.67 19.62 15.74
N SER A 442 -5.09 18.61 16.41
CA SER A 442 -4.15 17.66 15.81
C SER A 442 -4.79 16.87 14.67
N PHE A 443 -5.98 16.30 14.90
CA PHE A 443 -6.75 15.62 13.87
C PHE A 443 -7.02 16.53 12.67
N HIS A 444 -7.55 17.73 12.89
CA HIS A 444 -7.82 18.68 11.81
C HIS A 444 -6.54 19.06 11.04
N THR A 445 -5.45 19.34 11.74
CA THR A 445 -4.17 19.71 11.11
C THR A 445 -3.64 18.58 10.24
N ILE A 446 -3.63 17.33 10.71
CA ILE A 446 -3.20 16.18 9.89
C ILE A 446 -4.15 15.94 8.73
N MET A 447 -5.47 16.10 8.91
CA MET A 447 -6.45 15.96 7.82
C MET A 447 -6.23 16.97 6.69
N ILE A 448 -5.81 18.20 7.00
CA ILE A 448 -5.42 19.19 5.98
C ILE A 448 -4.23 18.66 5.14
N LEU A 449 -3.24 18.03 5.80
CA LEU A 449 -2.10 17.43 5.11
C LEU A 449 -2.52 16.24 4.24
N VAL A 450 -3.41 15.37 4.76
CA VAL A 450 -3.99 14.24 3.99
C VAL A 450 -4.74 14.75 2.77
N TRP A 451 -5.52 15.82 2.89
CA TRP A 451 -6.28 16.36 1.77
C TRP A 451 -5.39 16.90 0.65
N GLU A 452 -4.36 17.66 1.02
CA GLU A 452 -3.40 18.23 0.08
C GLU A 452 -2.64 17.13 -0.68
N GLN A 453 -2.09 16.15 0.04
CA GLN A 453 -1.26 15.10 -0.54
C GLN A 453 -2.12 14.00 -1.20
N GLY A 454 -3.27 13.67 -0.62
CA GLY A 454 -4.20 12.66 -1.11
C GLY A 454 -4.79 12.99 -2.47
N SER A 455 -5.04 14.27 -2.75
CA SER A 455 -5.49 14.73 -4.07
C SER A 455 -4.47 14.39 -5.17
N LYS A 456 -3.18 14.55 -4.89
CA LYS A 456 -2.06 14.17 -5.77
C LYS A 456 -1.75 12.68 -5.75
N SER A 457 -2.21 11.94 -4.75
CA SER A 457 -1.87 10.52 -4.56
C SER A 457 -2.93 9.60 -5.16
N HIS A 458 -4.19 9.77 -4.74
CA HIS A 458 -5.32 8.91 -5.11
C HIS A 458 -6.26 9.58 -6.13
N GLY A 459 -6.10 10.89 -6.37
CA GLY A 459 -6.97 11.67 -7.22
C GLY A 459 -8.16 12.27 -6.46
N LYS A 460 -8.48 13.53 -6.75
CA LYS A 460 -9.50 14.33 -6.04
C LYS A 460 -10.90 13.68 -6.02
N GLU A 461 -11.27 13.02 -7.11
CA GLU A 461 -12.60 12.39 -7.27
C GLU A 461 -12.68 10.96 -6.72
N SER A 462 -11.58 10.43 -6.17
CA SER A 462 -11.53 9.06 -5.65
C SER A 462 -12.44 8.88 -4.43
N ARG A 463 -12.87 7.63 -4.18
CA ARG A 463 -13.63 7.32 -2.97
C ARG A 463 -12.87 7.61 -1.69
N PHE A 464 -11.56 7.34 -1.68
CA PHE A 464 -10.69 7.69 -0.56
C PHE A 464 -10.79 9.20 -0.26
N MET A 465 -10.66 10.06 -1.27
CA MET A 465 -10.74 11.50 -1.10
C MET A 465 -12.13 12.00 -0.69
N LYS A 466 -13.21 11.36 -1.15
CA LYS A 466 -14.56 11.65 -0.64
C LYS A 466 -14.72 11.33 0.84
N GLY A 467 -14.08 10.26 1.31
CA GLY A 467 -13.98 9.94 2.74
C GLY A 467 -13.21 11.02 3.51
N VAL A 468 -12.05 11.44 2.98
CA VAL A 468 -11.24 12.54 3.56
C VAL A 468 -12.05 13.85 3.65
N GLU A 469 -12.81 14.20 2.61
CA GLU A 469 -13.67 15.39 2.62
C GLU A 469 -14.80 15.30 3.66
N THR A 470 -15.37 14.12 3.86
CA THR A 470 -16.43 13.90 4.85
C THR A 470 -15.88 14.13 6.26
N GLU A 471 -14.74 13.52 6.56
CA GLU A 471 -14.03 13.67 7.84
C GLU A 471 -13.63 15.14 8.12
N LEU A 472 -13.18 15.87 7.08
CA LEU A 472 -12.87 17.30 7.20
C LEU A 472 -14.11 18.14 7.53
N ARG A 473 -15.26 17.88 6.89
CA ARG A 473 -16.51 18.59 7.18
C ARG A 473 -16.98 18.35 8.60
N GLU A 474 -16.88 17.11 9.08
CA GLU A 474 -17.28 16.74 10.46
C GLU A 474 -16.43 17.49 11.50
N VAL A 475 -15.10 17.51 11.36
CA VAL A 475 -14.25 18.24 12.33
C VAL A 475 -14.47 19.74 12.25
N GLU A 476 -14.70 20.29 11.06
CA GLU A 476 -15.02 21.70 10.86
C GLU A 476 -16.34 22.11 11.53
N GLU A 477 -17.34 21.23 11.55
CA GLU A 477 -18.60 21.44 12.25
C GLU A 477 -18.40 21.45 13.77
N VAL A 478 -17.66 20.47 14.30
CA VAL A 478 -17.30 20.41 15.73
C VAL A 478 -16.53 21.66 16.16
N GLN A 479 -15.59 22.12 15.33
CA GLN A 479 -14.75 23.27 15.66
C GLN A 479 -15.47 24.62 15.55
N ARG A 480 -16.53 24.73 14.73
CA ARG A 480 -17.37 25.94 14.69
C ARG A 480 -17.94 26.29 16.08
N LEU A 481 -18.11 25.29 16.95
CA LEU A 481 -18.64 25.42 18.30
C LEU A 481 -17.55 25.60 19.37
N ARG A 482 -16.25 25.42 19.04
CA ARG A 482 -15.15 25.29 20.01
C ARG A 482 -14.00 26.31 19.91
N GLY A 483 -14.06 27.29 19.00
CA GLY A 483 -13.25 28.52 19.12
C GLY A 483 -12.38 28.91 17.92
N GLU A 484 -11.47 29.87 18.15
CA GLU A 484 -10.69 30.56 17.11
C GLU A 484 -9.68 29.69 16.37
N VAL A 485 -9.08 28.70 17.05
CA VAL A 485 -8.03 27.82 16.52
C VAL A 485 -8.49 27.11 15.25
N GLY A 486 -9.69 26.50 15.30
CA GLY A 486 -10.25 25.81 14.14
C GLY A 486 -10.57 26.72 12.96
N GLY A 487 -11.01 27.95 13.25
CA GLY A 487 -11.18 28.98 12.23
C GLY A 487 -9.87 29.39 11.57
N ARG A 488 -8.77 29.48 12.35
CA ARG A 488 -7.42 29.73 11.83
C ARG A 488 -6.93 28.59 10.94
N LEU A 489 -7.11 27.33 11.36
CA LEU A 489 -6.74 26.15 10.57
C LEU A 489 -7.54 26.05 9.26
N ARG A 490 -8.85 26.31 9.29
CA ARG A 490 -9.69 26.35 8.07
C ARG A 490 -9.21 27.40 7.08
N LYS A 491 -8.90 28.61 7.57
CA LYS A 491 -8.31 29.67 6.75
C LYS A 491 -7.00 29.20 6.12
N TRP A 492 -6.13 28.58 6.92
CA TRP A 492 -4.87 28.02 6.44
C TRP A 492 -5.02 26.87 5.43
N MET A 493 -6.09 26.05 5.52
CA MET A 493 -6.43 25.06 4.49
C MET A 493 -6.79 25.72 3.16
N GLY A 494 -7.55 26.83 3.20
CA GLY A 494 -7.92 27.60 2.01
C GLY A 494 -6.74 28.34 1.39
N ASP A 495 -5.84 28.87 2.22
CA ASP A 495 -4.66 29.63 1.80
C ASP A 495 -3.46 29.33 2.71
N ALA A 496 -2.41 28.72 2.15
CA ALA A 496 -1.23 28.27 2.88
C ALA A 496 -0.40 29.44 3.47
N ASP A 497 -0.60 30.66 2.98
CA ASP A 497 0.16 31.85 3.37
C ASP A 497 -0.45 32.59 4.58
N ILE A 498 -1.64 32.17 5.04
CA ILE A 498 -2.27 32.75 6.23
C ILE A 498 -1.43 32.46 7.48
N VAL A 499 -0.79 33.52 7.99
CA VAL A 499 0.24 33.48 9.04
C VAL A 499 -0.29 32.88 10.33
N GLU A 500 -1.48 33.28 10.79
CA GLU A 500 -2.02 32.85 12.08
C GLU A 500 -2.33 31.35 12.08
N GLY A 501 -2.93 30.84 11.00
CA GLY A 501 -3.22 29.41 10.88
C GLY A 501 -1.96 28.58 10.65
N LYS A 502 -0.98 29.11 9.91
CA LYS A 502 0.33 28.47 9.77
C LYS A 502 1.08 28.36 11.11
N LYS A 503 1.08 29.42 11.92
CA LYS A 503 1.69 29.40 13.27
C LYS A 503 1.04 28.35 14.18
N GLU A 504 -0.28 28.25 14.12
CA GLU A 504 -1.04 27.26 14.87
C GLU A 504 -0.70 25.83 14.43
N ALA A 505 -0.68 25.58 13.11
CA ALA A 505 -0.29 24.28 12.56
C ALA A 505 1.13 23.90 12.98
N ILE A 506 2.10 24.83 12.93
CA ILE A 506 3.48 24.56 13.38
C ILE A 506 3.51 24.09 14.83
N ARG A 507 2.83 24.80 15.74
CA ARG A 507 2.78 24.43 17.17
C ARG A 507 2.21 23.02 17.35
N ILE A 508 1.09 22.71 16.70
CA ILE A 508 0.43 21.39 16.79
C ILE A 508 1.36 20.29 16.27
N LEU A 509 1.97 20.51 15.10
CA LEU A 509 2.87 19.53 14.49
C LEU A 509 4.15 19.32 15.31
N GLU A 510 4.63 20.33 16.03
CA GLU A 510 5.74 20.20 16.98
C GLU A 510 5.40 19.31 18.17
N GLU A 511 4.19 19.39 18.73
CA GLU A 511 3.77 18.47 19.80
C GLU A 511 3.66 17.01 19.29
N LEU A 512 3.14 16.80 18.08
CA LEU A 512 3.13 15.46 17.47
C LEU A 512 4.54 14.92 17.18
N LYS A 513 5.48 15.79 16.79
CA LYS A 513 6.90 15.41 16.65
C LYS A 513 7.51 15.00 17.98
N LYS A 514 7.26 15.75 19.06
CA LYS A 514 7.71 15.36 20.42
C LYS A 514 7.12 14.02 20.83
N LEU A 515 5.83 13.80 20.59
CA LEU A 515 5.15 12.54 20.85
C LEU A 515 5.77 11.37 20.08
N SER A 516 6.27 11.58 18.86
CA SER A 516 7.00 10.52 18.13
C SER A 516 8.29 10.07 18.83
N GLY A 517 8.95 10.98 19.58
CA GLY A 517 10.18 10.68 20.33
C GLY A 517 9.99 9.69 21.48
N CYS A 518 8.75 9.58 21.99
CA CYS A 518 8.32 8.65 23.03
C CYS A 518 8.35 7.17 22.58
N ALA A 519 8.57 6.87 21.30
CA ALA A 519 8.59 5.49 20.81
C ALA A 519 9.62 4.61 21.55
N TRP A 520 10.76 5.16 21.95
CA TRP A 520 11.80 4.38 22.63
C TRP A 520 11.40 3.87 24.01
N GLU A 521 10.66 4.66 24.77
CA GLU A 521 10.19 4.24 26.08
C GLU A 521 9.17 3.10 25.92
N ILE A 522 8.28 3.15 24.91
CA ILE A 522 7.38 2.02 24.60
C ILE A 522 8.18 0.75 24.30
N LEU A 523 9.21 0.89 23.47
CA LEU A 523 10.02 -0.24 23.01
C LEU A 523 10.87 -0.89 24.11
N HIS A 524 11.26 -0.12 25.15
CA HIS A 524 12.12 -0.57 26.25
C HIS A 524 11.37 -0.78 27.58
N GLN A 525 10.06 -0.53 27.63
CA GLN A 525 9.21 -1.01 28.73
C GLN A 525 9.35 -2.55 28.79
N ASN A 526 10.03 -3.02 29.85
CA ASN A 526 10.36 -4.41 30.21
C ASN A 526 11.79 -4.92 29.87
N SER A 527 12.79 -4.05 29.62
CA SER A 527 14.19 -4.49 29.49
C SER A 527 15.00 -4.54 30.79
N GLU A 528 14.34 -4.41 31.94
CA GLU A 528 14.93 -4.73 33.25
C GLU A 528 14.41 -6.09 33.72
N GLU A 529 15.02 -7.17 33.22
CA GLU A 529 15.15 -8.46 33.91
C GLU A 529 16.41 -9.19 33.42
#